data_AF-A0A1W6MGT2-F1
#
_entry.id   AF-A0A1W6MGT2-F1
#
_cell.length_a   1.000
_cell.length_b   1.000
_cell.length_c   1.000
_cell.angle_alpha   90.00
_cell.angle_beta   90.00
_cell.angle_gamma   90.00
#
_symmetry.space_group_name_H-M   'P 1'
#
loop_
_entity.id
_entity.type
_entity.pdbx_description
1 polymer ?
#
loop_
_entity_poly.entity_id
_entity_poly.type
_entity_poly.pdbx_seq_one_letter_code
_entity_poly.pdbx_strand_id
1 'polypeptide(L)'
;MLKSRFRESAKIHISMTQRIILIFMVLLGATQAGHAKSIEDEFEQIDPISQVIAKAYLDSCPQNSLLFIDSTSAISISYLQQVFKYRTDVMIIDKRRLELPSYYDSIMSELEKDSIQLHLPKKILHPQGQITFPINMDEMRVTNLAGLDEHFNNDSLFVKVDSVKIKYFPGRDMGILESDFSFRYKELENRSDLTRQHINWRWNDQKISRGELFALMIISNTVNKRPVVFTKSINDQHLLGLDRFLVQYGLVELLQPVLPVRFEGQDVQKVVITSNVLEQFFSKMNADRQFKNGIPRNFGNSILRPALLNEAKYLLKTGDSISASHLIDDGMKAVDLEAFGITNEVYSIGELYLRLGEVNKAEFLMDAYLTNVIASLEKSFVSTKVAQRKAVNASARQLKTVREIIQAHLAKYPERSDYWSNRLAKLKAKRKEWSQNIDLD
;
A
#
# COMPACT_ATOMS: atom_id res chain seq x y z
N MET A 1 -70.24 -43.83 27.18
CA MET A 1 -70.43 -44.19 25.76
C MET A 1 -69.57 -43.26 24.91
N LEU A 2 -68.61 -43.84 24.17
CA LEU A 2 -67.82 -43.29 23.05
C LEU A 2 -67.07 -41.95 23.26
N LYS A 3 -65.73 -41.82 23.26
CA LYS A 3 -64.62 -42.45 22.50
C LYS A 3 -64.89 -42.58 20.99
N SER A 4 -64.29 -41.68 20.22
CA SER A 4 -63.55 -41.89 18.95
C SER A 4 -63.89 -40.87 17.85
N ARG A 5 -62.84 -40.56 17.06
CA ARG A 5 -62.81 -39.80 15.80
C ARG A 5 -62.58 -38.29 15.91
N PHE A 6 -61.31 -37.89 15.88
CA PHE A 6 -60.74 -37.19 14.72
C PHE A 6 -59.20 -37.18 14.85
N ARG A 7 -58.58 -38.23 14.31
CA ARG A 7 -57.18 -38.24 13.86
C ARG A 7 -57.25 -38.55 12.38
N GLU A 8 -56.98 -37.59 11.52
CA GLU A 8 -56.49 -37.89 10.19
C GLU A 8 -55.49 -36.81 9.75
N SER A 9 -54.27 -37.28 9.58
CA SER A 9 -53.08 -36.57 9.21
C SER A 9 -53.04 -36.36 7.69
N ALA A 10 -53.10 -35.12 7.22
CA ALA A 10 -52.64 -34.78 5.89
C ALA A 10 -51.10 -34.69 5.90
N LYS A 11 -50.43 -35.84 5.80
CA LYS A 11 -49.00 -35.89 5.47
C LYS A 11 -48.86 -35.58 3.98
N ILE A 12 -48.53 -34.34 3.65
CA ILE A 12 -48.11 -33.98 2.29
C ILE A 12 -46.79 -34.72 2.02
N HIS A 13 -46.85 -35.74 1.15
CA HIS A 13 -45.68 -36.48 0.71
C HIS A 13 -44.92 -35.66 -0.33
N ILE A 14 -44.05 -34.77 0.15
CA ILE A 14 -43.07 -34.07 -0.68
C ILE A 14 -42.02 -35.08 -1.13
N SER A 15 -41.79 -35.23 -2.43
CA SER A 15 -40.82 -36.19 -2.97
C SER A 15 -39.39 -35.84 -2.52
N MET A 16 -38.49 -36.83 -2.48
CA MET A 16 -37.10 -36.63 -2.05
C MET A 16 -36.41 -35.53 -2.89
N THR A 17 -36.74 -35.42 -4.18
CA THR A 17 -36.27 -34.39 -5.10
C THR A 17 -36.79 -32.99 -4.73
N GLN A 18 -38.05 -32.86 -4.30
CA GLN A 18 -38.61 -31.59 -3.85
C GLN A 18 -38.06 -31.15 -2.49
N ARG A 19 -37.71 -32.09 -1.60
CA ARG A 19 -37.00 -31.78 -0.34
C ARG A 19 -35.58 -31.30 -0.59
N ILE A 20 -34.88 -31.89 -1.57
CA ILE A 20 -33.54 -31.43 -1.97
C ILE A 20 -33.62 -30.03 -2.56
N ILE A 21 -34.60 -29.73 -3.42
CA ILE A 21 -34.78 -28.38 -3.99
C ILE A 21 -35.15 -27.35 -2.92
N LEU A 22 -35.99 -27.70 -1.93
CA LEU A 22 -36.32 -26.80 -0.82
C LEU A 22 -35.13 -26.55 0.11
N ILE A 23 -34.34 -27.59 0.42
CA ILE A 23 -33.10 -27.47 1.20
C ILE A 23 -32.04 -26.67 0.43
N PHE A 24 -31.96 -26.83 -0.90
CA PHE A 24 -31.07 -26.05 -1.75
C PHE A 24 -31.52 -24.59 -1.88
N MET A 25 -32.82 -24.30 -1.94
CA MET A 25 -33.35 -22.93 -1.93
C MET A 25 -33.24 -22.27 -0.55
N VAL A 26 -33.36 -23.02 0.54
CA VAL A 26 -33.09 -22.51 1.90
C VAL A 26 -31.59 -22.31 2.12
N LEU A 27 -30.72 -23.15 1.55
CA LEU A 27 -29.26 -22.96 1.57
C LEU A 27 -28.82 -21.79 0.67
N LEU A 28 -29.40 -21.62 -0.52
CA LEU A 28 -29.13 -20.47 -1.40
C LEU A 28 -29.67 -19.17 -0.79
N GLY A 29 -30.86 -19.20 -0.20
CA GLY A 29 -31.42 -18.08 0.59
C GLY A 29 -30.59 -17.77 1.83
N ALA A 30 -30.06 -18.77 2.52
CA ALA A 30 -29.15 -18.61 3.65
C ALA A 30 -27.75 -18.13 3.25
N THR A 31 -27.28 -18.39 2.02
CA THR A 31 -26.01 -17.81 1.56
C THR A 31 -26.12 -16.32 1.26
N GLN A 32 -27.25 -15.84 0.71
CA GLN A 32 -27.45 -14.41 0.48
C GLN A 32 -27.88 -13.66 1.75
N ALA A 33 -28.78 -14.23 2.56
CA ALA A 33 -29.14 -13.64 3.85
C ALA A 33 -28.01 -13.74 4.88
N GLY A 34 -27.18 -14.80 4.81
CA GLY A 34 -25.98 -14.95 5.64
C GLY A 34 -24.84 -14.04 5.22
N HIS A 35 -24.67 -13.76 3.91
CA HIS A 35 -23.74 -12.74 3.44
C HIS A 35 -24.22 -11.32 3.75
N ALA A 36 -25.52 -11.03 3.60
CA ALA A 36 -26.07 -9.73 3.97
C ALA A 36 -25.94 -9.50 5.48
N LYS A 37 -26.28 -10.51 6.30
CA LYS A 37 -26.10 -10.44 7.75
C LYS A 37 -24.63 -10.36 8.15
N SER A 38 -23.71 -11.08 7.49
CA SER A 38 -22.27 -10.95 7.78
C SER A 38 -21.70 -9.59 7.37
N ILE A 39 -22.20 -8.98 6.28
CA ILE A 39 -21.81 -7.63 5.85
C ILE A 39 -22.38 -6.58 6.81
N GLU A 40 -23.63 -6.74 7.26
CA GLU A 40 -24.25 -5.89 8.28
C GLU A 40 -23.51 -6.00 9.63
N ASP A 41 -23.16 -7.21 10.06
CA ASP A 41 -22.34 -7.46 11.26
C ASP A 41 -20.92 -6.86 11.11
N GLU A 42 -20.32 -6.90 9.91
CA GLU A 42 -19.06 -6.22 9.59
C GLU A 42 -19.21 -4.69 9.63
N PHE A 43 -20.38 -4.14 9.28
CA PHE A 43 -20.66 -2.71 9.26
C PHE A 43 -20.95 -2.13 10.66
N GLU A 44 -21.59 -2.89 11.55
CA GLU A 44 -21.84 -2.48 12.94
C GLU A 44 -20.53 -2.28 13.74
N GLN A 45 -19.42 -2.88 13.31
CA GLN A 45 -18.12 -2.79 13.98
C GLN A 45 -17.19 -1.71 13.42
N ILE A 46 -17.61 -0.92 12.42
CA ILE A 46 -16.73 0.09 11.81
C ILE A 46 -16.63 1.30 12.73
N ASP A 47 -15.48 1.42 13.38
CA ASP A 47 -15.17 2.55 14.23
C ASP A 47 -15.10 3.87 13.43
N PRO A 48 -15.41 5.02 14.06
CA PRO A 48 -15.40 6.33 13.38
C PRO A 48 -14.06 6.68 12.71
N ILE A 49 -12.93 6.20 13.22
CA ILE A 49 -11.61 6.54 12.69
C ILE A 49 -11.35 5.78 11.39
N SER A 50 -11.75 4.52 11.33
CA SER A 50 -11.73 3.74 10.09
C SER A 50 -12.56 4.41 8.98
N GLN A 51 -13.68 5.07 9.32
CA GLN A 51 -14.46 5.85 8.35
C GLN A 51 -13.71 7.11 7.89
N VAL A 52 -13.01 7.81 8.81
CA VAL A 52 -12.20 8.98 8.46
C VAL A 52 -11.05 8.61 7.51
N ILE A 53 -10.35 7.51 7.78
CA ILE A 53 -9.30 6.97 6.89
C ILE A 53 -9.89 6.57 5.53
N ALA A 54 -10.99 5.83 5.52
CA ALA A 54 -11.67 5.41 4.30
C ALA A 54 -12.10 6.60 3.44
N LYS A 55 -12.66 7.64 4.07
CA LYS A 55 -13.04 8.88 3.40
C LYS A 55 -11.81 9.56 2.77
N ALA A 56 -10.70 9.64 3.50
CA ALA A 56 -9.49 10.27 2.99
C ALA A 56 -8.86 9.52 1.80
N TYR A 57 -8.94 8.17 1.79
CA TYR A 57 -8.57 7.40 0.60
C TYR A 57 -9.47 7.71 -0.59
N LEU A 58 -10.79 7.73 -0.39
CA LEU A 58 -11.74 8.10 -1.45
C LEU A 58 -11.51 9.53 -1.96
N ASP A 59 -11.27 10.49 -1.07
CA ASP A 59 -11.00 11.90 -1.41
C ASP A 59 -9.70 12.06 -2.20
N SER A 60 -8.73 11.19 -1.92
CA SER A 60 -7.48 11.14 -2.67
C SER A 60 -7.64 10.50 -4.06
N CYS A 61 -8.74 9.79 -4.35
CA CYS A 61 -8.92 9.18 -5.67
C CYS A 61 -9.43 10.23 -6.68
N PRO A 62 -8.78 10.39 -7.84
CA PRO A 62 -9.37 11.13 -8.96
C PRO A 62 -10.77 10.60 -9.33
N GLN A 63 -11.55 11.38 -10.06
CA GLN A 63 -12.90 10.98 -10.47
C GLN A 63 -12.87 9.67 -11.27
N ASN A 64 -13.82 8.78 -11.01
CA ASN A 64 -13.98 7.51 -11.71
C ASN A 64 -12.78 6.56 -11.58
N SER A 65 -11.98 6.64 -10.51
CA SER A 65 -10.79 5.81 -10.35
C SER A 65 -11.09 4.33 -10.08
N LEU A 66 -10.13 3.48 -10.41
CA LEU A 66 -10.02 2.10 -9.96
C LEU A 66 -9.00 2.03 -8.81
N LEU A 67 -9.47 1.80 -7.59
CA LEU A 67 -8.67 1.76 -6.37
C LEU A 67 -8.30 0.33 -5.98
N PHE A 68 -7.04 -0.03 -6.20
CA PHE A 68 -6.45 -1.25 -5.68
C PHE A 68 -6.06 -1.07 -4.22
N ILE A 69 -6.75 -1.78 -3.34
CA ILE A 69 -6.56 -1.69 -1.89
C ILE A 69 -6.05 -3.00 -1.31
N ASP A 70 -5.18 -2.87 -0.30
CA ASP A 70 -4.70 -3.98 0.54
C ASP A 70 -4.74 -3.57 2.00
N SER A 71 -5.95 -3.36 2.49
CA SER A 71 -6.19 -2.82 3.82
C SER A 71 -7.54 -3.30 4.33
N THR A 72 -7.67 -3.41 5.65
CA THR A 72 -8.97 -3.55 6.32
C THR A 72 -9.91 -2.39 6.00
N SER A 73 -9.37 -1.23 5.59
CA SER A 73 -10.16 -0.08 5.14
C SER A 73 -11.07 -0.41 3.94
N ALA A 74 -10.87 -1.50 3.19
CA ALA A 74 -11.75 -1.90 2.10
C ALA A 74 -13.22 -2.06 2.55
N ILE A 75 -13.44 -2.58 3.77
CA ILE A 75 -14.78 -2.72 4.35
C ILE A 75 -15.36 -1.34 4.67
N SER A 76 -14.58 -0.47 5.30
CA SER A 76 -14.99 0.89 5.65
C SER A 76 -15.29 1.76 4.42
N ILE A 77 -14.51 1.61 3.33
CA ILE A 77 -14.80 2.30 2.07
C ILE A 77 -16.11 1.77 1.47
N SER A 78 -16.30 0.44 1.45
CA SER A 78 -17.56 -0.18 0.97
C SER A 78 -18.77 0.31 1.76
N TYR A 79 -18.64 0.44 3.08
CA TYR A 79 -19.67 1.00 3.95
C TYR A 79 -20.00 2.45 3.56
N LEU A 80 -19.00 3.32 3.37
CA LEU A 80 -19.21 4.69 2.93
C LEU A 80 -19.95 4.78 1.59
N GLN A 81 -19.61 3.91 0.65
CA GLN A 81 -20.26 3.85 -0.66
C GLN A 81 -21.69 3.31 -0.60
N GLN A 82 -21.94 2.26 0.19
CA GLN A 82 -23.25 1.59 0.23
C GLN A 82 -24.25 2.36 1.08
N VAL A 83 -23.82 2.87 2.25
CA VAL A 83 -24.71 3.53 3.23
C VAL A 83 -24.81 5.02 2.95
N PHE A 84 -23.68 5.73 2.82
CA PHE A 84 -23.69 7.18 2.61
C PHE A 84 -23.68 7.60 1.15
N LYS A 85 -23.64 6.65 0.21
CA LYS A 85 -23.53 6.92 -1.24
C LYS A 85 -22.35 7.83 -1.58
N TYR A 86 -21.26 7.71 -0.80
CA TYR A 86 -20.10 8.57 -0.91
C TYR A 86 -19.10 8.03 -1.94
N ARG A 87 -18.73 8.84 -2.94
CA ARG A 87 -17.74 8.48 -3.99
C ARG A 87 -17.99 7.09 -4.60
N THR A 88 -19.23 6.81 -4.97
CA THR A 88 -19.62 5.55 -5.65
C THR A 88 -19.05 5.44 -7.07
N ASP A 89 -18.44 6.52 -7.59
CA ASP A 89 -17.68 6.52 -8.84
C ASP A 89 -16.34 5.77 -8.72
N VAL A 90 -15.80 5.60 -7.50
CA VAL A 90 -14.53 4.89 -7.29
C VAL A 90 -14.81 3.39 -7.20
N MET A 91 -14.27 2.60 -8.12
CA MET A 91 -14.37 1.13 -8.03
C MET A 91 -13.25 0.59 -7.15
N ILE A 92 -13.58 -0.23 -6.15
CA ILE A 92 -12.60 -0.80 -5.23
C ILE A 92 -12.24 -2.22 -5.65
N ILE A 93 -10.95 -2.50 -5.73
CA ILE A 93 -10.39 -3.84 -5.94
C ILE A 93 -9.59 -4.23 -4.69
N ASP A 94 -10.16 -5.05 -3.82
CA ASP A 94 -9.46 -5.66 -2.68
C ASP A 94 -8.58 -6.81 -3.19
N LYS A 95 -7.28 -6.55 -3.27
CA LYS A 95 -6.30 -7.49 -3.81
C LYS A 95 -6.27 -8.81 -3.04
N ARG A 96 -6.55 -8.78 -1.73
CA ARG A 96 -6.57 -9.99 -0.89
C ARG A 96 -7.69 -10.94 -1.27
N ARG A 97 -8.75 -10.42 -1.90
CA ARG A 97 -9.94 -11.17 -2.29
C ARG A 97 -9.92 -11.57 -3.76
N LEU A 98 -9.02 -11.04 -4.59
CA LEU A 98 -8.91 -11.43 -6.01
C LEU A 98 -8.63 -12.92 -6.22
N GLU A 99 -8.05 -13.59 -5.22
CA GLU A 99 -7.88 -15.05 -5.21
C GLU A 99 -9.20 -15.82 -5.06
N LEU A 100 -10.28 -15.20 -4.59
CA LEU A 100 -11.58 -15.84 -4.41
C LEU A 100 -12.40 -15.79 -5.71
N PRO A 101 -12.86 -16.94 -6.25
CA PRO A 101 -13.66 -16.95 -7.49
C PRO A 101 -14.94 -16.12 -7.40
N SER A 102 -15.64 -16.17 -6.26
CA SER A 102 -16.87 -15.39 -6.06
C SER A 102 -16.64 -13.88 -6.07
N TYR A 103 -15.50 -13.42 -5.55
CA TYR A 103 -15.15 -12.00 -5.59
C TYR A 103 -14.78 -11.55 -7.00
N TYR A 104 -14.02 -12.39 -7.73
CA TYR A 104 -13.74 -12.17 -9.14
C TYR A 104 -15.02 -11.99 -9.95
N ASP A 105 -16.00 -12.89 -9.80
CA ASP A 105 -17.28 -12.82 -10.53
C ASP A 105 -18.01 -11.50 -10.27
N SER A 106 -18.07 -11.06 -9.02
CA SER A 106 -18.69 -9.78 -8.65
C SER A 106 -17.99 -8.58 -9.29
N ILE A 107 -16.65 -8.55 -9.26
CA ILE A 107 -15.87 -7.46 -9.86
C ILE A 107 -16.00 -7.45 -11.38
N MET A 108 -15.95 -8.62 -12.01
CA MET A 108 -16.08 -8.72 -13.47
C MET A 108 -17.47 -8.31 -13.94
N SER A 109 -18.53 -8.70 -13.22
CA SER A 109 -19.88 -8.24 -13.53
C SER A 109 -20.02 -6.72 -13.44
N GLU A 110 -19.27 -6.06 -12.55
CA GLU A 110 -19.24 -4.60 -12.48
C GLU A 110 -18.43 -3.98 -13.63
N LEU A 111 -17.25 -4.53 -13.92
CA LEU A 111 -16.37 -4.08 -15.02
C LEU A 111 -17.00 -4.28 -16.40
N GLU A 112 -17.84 -5.30 -16.58
CA GLU A 112 -18.59 -5.54 -17.81
C GLU A 112 -19.52 -4.39 -18.17
N LYS A 113 -20.04 -3.65 -17.18
CA LYS A 113 -20.85 -2.44 -17.41
C LYS A 113 -20.06 -1.34 -18.11
N ASP A 114 -18.74 -1.32 -17.90
CA ASP A 114 -17.78 -0.41 -18.55
C ASP A 114 -17.13 -1.05 -19.80
N SER A 115 -17.70 -2.15 -20.31
CA SER A 115 -17.17 -2.93 -21.44
C SER A 115 -15.72 -3.37 -21.21
N ILE A 116 -15.40 -3.79 -19.98
CA ILE A 116 -14.11 -4.39 -19.62
C ILE A 116 -14.37 -5.87 -19.33
N GLN A 117 -13.80 -6.73 -20.16
CA GLN A 117 -13.91 -8.19 -20.04
C GLN A 117 -12.52 -8.80 -20.01
N LEU A 118 -12.37 -9.85 -19.22
CA LEU A 118 -11.16 -10.67 -19.21
C LEU A 118 -11.50 -12.01 -19.84
N HIS A 119 -10.87 -12.31 -20.97
CA HIS A 119 -11.14 -13.55 -21.69
C HIS A 119 -10.12 -14.60 -21.25
N LEU A 120 -10.46 -15.39 -20.23
CA LEU A 120 -9.59 -16.46 -19.74
C LEU A 120 -10.30 -17.82 -19.69
N PRO A 121 -9.55 -18.93 -19.79
CA PRO A 121 -10.11 -20.27 -19.65
C PRO A 121 -10.79 -20.48 -18.29
N LYS A 122 -11.94 -21.19 -18.27
CA LYS A 122 -12.71 -21.49 -17.04
C LYS A 122 -11.87 -22.09 -15.90
N LYS A 123 -10.86 -22.90 -16.22
CA LYS A 123 -9.93 -23.49 -15.22
C LYS A 123 -9.04 -22.47 -14.50
N ILE A 124 -8.85 -21.30 -15.08
CA ILE A 124 -8.16 -20.15 -14.46
C ILE A 124 -9.18 -19.28 -13.71
N LEU A 125 -10.38 -19.09 -14.25
CA LEU A 125 -11.45 -18.32 -13.63
C LEU A 125 -11.97 -18.97 -12.33
N HIS A 126 -12.17 -20.29 -12.35
CA HIS A 126 -12.68 -21.08 -11.24
C HIS A 126 -11.82 -22.34 -11.06
N PRO A 127 -10.61 -22.20 -10.49
CA PRO A 127 -9.73 -23.35 -10.28
C PRO A 127 -10.25 -24.25 -9.16
N GLN A 128 -9.84 -25.52 -9.20
CA GLN A 128 -9.92 -26.41 -8.05
C GLN A 128 -8.67 -26.17 -7.18
N GLY A 129 -8.76 -25.26 -6.21
CA GLY A 129 -7.65 -24.89 -5.33
C GLY A 129 -6.86 -23.68 -5.82
N GLN A 130 -5.73 -23.40 -5.15
CA GLN A 130 -4.84 -22.30 -5.54
C GLN A 130 -4.03 -22.67 -6.77
N ILE A 131 -3.93 -21.74 -7.72
CA ILE A 131 -3.08 -21.88 -8.90
C ILE A 131 -2.08 -20.74 -8.93
N THR A 132 -0.87 -21.06 -9.39
CA THR A 132 0.17 -20.07 -9.70
C THR A 132 0.73 -20.39 -11.07
N PHE A 133 1.23 -19.36 -11.74
CA PHE A 133 1.78 -19.44 -13.08
C PHE A 133 3.29 -19.26 -12.99
N PRO A 134 4.11 -20.26 -13.31
CA PRO A 134 5.55 -20.06 -13.43
C PRO A 134 5.83 -19.02 -14.52
N ILE A 135 6.87 -18.21 -14.34
CA ILE A 135 7.30 -17.24 -15.33
C ILE A 135 8.33 -17.90 -16.24
N ASN A 136 8.19 -17.72 -17.56
CA ASN A 136 9.23 -18.11 -18.49
C ASN A 136 10.45 -17.19 -18.34
N MET A 137 11.52 -17.70 -17.73
CA MET A 137 12.72 -16.94 -17.42
C MET A 137 13.64 -16.74 -18.63
N ASP A 138 13.40 -17.47 -19.72
CA ASP A 138 14.17 -17.39 -20.97
C ASP A 138 13.63 -16.31 -21.92
N GLU A 139 12.40 -15.82 -21.70
CA GLU A 139 11.87 -14.69 -22.45
C GLU A 139 12.53 -13.39 -22.01
N MET A 140 13.21 -12.75 -22.96
CA MET A 140 13.98 -11.52 -22.75
C MET A 140 13.25 -10.28 -23.28
N ARG A 141 12.17 -10.46 -24.05
CA ARG A 141 11.34 -9.36 -24.54
C ARG A 141 10.38 -8.88 -23.45
N VAL A 142 10.01 -7.61 -23.54
CA VAL A 142 8.96 -7.06 -22.69
C VAL A 142 7.62 -7.68 -23.06
N THR A 143 6.98 -8.32 -22.09
CA THR A 143 5.61 -8.84 -22.20
C THR A 143 4.63 -7.68 -22.09
N ASN A 144 3.98 -7.30 -23.20
CA ASN A 144 2.88 -6.34 -23.13
C ASN A 144 1.67 -6.99 -22.45
N LEU A 145 1.14 -6.36 -21.40
CA LEU A 145 0.01 -6.89 -20.65
C LEU A 145 -1.27 -7.01 -21.49
N ALA A 146 -1.48 -6.12 -22.47
CA ALA A 146 -2.67 -6.15 -23.33
C ALA A 146 -2.81 -7.46 -24.15
N GLY A 147 -1.72 -8.22 -24.35
CA GLY A 147 -1.72 -9.50 -25.08
C GLY A 147 -1.91 -10.74 -24.22
N LEU A 148 -2.12 -10.60 -22.90
CA LEU A 148 -2.14 -11.77 -22.00
C LEU A 148 -3.32 -12.72 -22.25
N ASP A 149 -4.48 -12.21 -22.66
CA ASP A 149 -5.64 -13.04 -22.99
C ASP A 149 -5.32 -14.06 -24.08
N GLU A 150 -4.68 -13.61 -25.16
CA GLU A 150 -4.29 -14.48 -26.27
C GLU A 150 -3.34 -15.59 -25.81
N HIS A 151 -2.34 -15.23 -24.99
CA HIS A 151 -1.38 -16.18 -24.43
C HIS A 151 -2.05 -17.25 -23.57
N PHE A 152 -2.90 -16.84 -22.62
CA PHE A 152 -3.54 -17.77 -21.70
C PHE A 152 -4.62 -18.63 -22.36
N ASN A 153 -5.24 -18.18 -23.45
CA ASN A 153 -6.19 -18.97 -24.24
C ASN A 153 -5.51 -19.94 -25.23
N ASN A 154 -4.25 -19.74 -25.61
CA ASN A 154 -3.57 -20.63 -26.54
C ASN A 154 -3.21 -21.99 -25.88
N ASP A 155 -3.92 -23.05 -26.24
CA ASP A 155 -3.75 -24.40 -25.67
C ASP A 155 -2.37 -25.05 -25.91
N SER A 156 -1.58 -24.52 -26.84
CA SER A 156 -0.21 -24.99 -27.09
C SER A 156 0.81 -24.35 -26.15
N LEU A 157 0.48 -23.24 -25.49
CA LEU A 157 1.37 -22.54 -24.56
C LEU A 157 1.18 -23.07 -23.15
N PHE A 158 2.00 -24.05 -22.77
CA PHE A 158 2.05 -24.63 -21.43
C PHE A 158 3.46 -25.16 -21.13
N VAL A 159 3.77 -25.29 -19.84
CA VAL A 159 4.90 -26.08 -19.36
C VAL A 159 4.40 -27.41 -18.80
N LYS A 160 5.20 -28.48 -18.93
CA LYS A 160 4.92 -29.75 -18.27
C LYS A 160 5.67 -29.77 -16.95
N VAL A 161 4.93 -29.86 -15.85
CA VAL A 161 5.48 -30.19 -14.54
C VAL A 161 4.93 -31.56 -14.21
N ASP A 162 5.83 -32.54 -14.14
CA ASP A 162 5.51 -33.97 -14.14
C ASP A 162 4.60 -34.34 -15.34
N SER A 163 3.38 -34.81 -15.07
CA SER A 163 2.38 -35.19 -16.08
C SER A 163 1.29 -34.13 -16.27
N VAL A 164 1.39 -32.97 -15.62
CA VAL A 164 0.37 -31.91 -15.65
C VAL A 164 0.81 -30.78 -16.57
N LYS A 165 -0.09 -30.36 -17.48
CA LYS A 165 0.10 -29.15 -18.29
C LYS A 165 -0.31 -27.92 -17.48
N ILE A 166 0.65 -27.03 -17.22
CA ILE A 166 0.43 -25.80 -16.46
C ILE A 166 0.63 -24.61 -17.41
N LYS A 167 -0.29 -23.64 -17.37
CA LYS A 167 -0.11 -22.36 -18.07
C LYS A 167 1.03 -21.58 -17.39
N TYR A 168 1.79 -20.80 -18.15
CA TYR A 168 2.91 -20.02 -17.63
C TYR A 168 2.76 -18.56 -18.06
N PHE A 169 3.39 -17.63 -17.33
CA PHE A 169 3.40 -16.23 -17.69
C PHE A 169 4.54 -15.95 -18.72
N PRO A 170 4.31 -15.15 -19.79
CA PRO A 170 5.19 -15.09 -20.94
C PRO A 170 6.64 -14.70 -20.66
N GLY A 171 6.88 -13.78 -19.72
CA GLY A 171 8.21 -13.30 -19.38
C GLY A 171 8.22 -12.43 -18.12
N ARG A 172 9.41 -12.25 -17.52
CA ARG A 172 9.56 -11.48 -16.27
C ARG A 172 9.55 -9.96 -16.47
N ASP A 173 9.96 -9.50 -17.65
CA ASP A 173 10.00 -8.10 -17.99
C ASP A 173 8.63 -7.75 -18.59
N MET A 174 7.85 -6.93 -17.89
CA MET A 174 6.45 -6.60 -18.18
C MET A 174 6.32 -5.15 -18.65
N GLY A 175 5.25 -4.83 -19.38
CA GLY A 175 4.97 -3.45 -19.72
C GLY A 175 3.54 -3.16 -20.18
N ILE A 176 3.24 -1.86 -20.17
CA ILE A 176 2.05 -1.24 -20.74
C ILE A 176 2.56 -0.25 -21.80
N LEU A 177 2.10 -0.40 -23.04
CA LEU A 177 2.54 0.45 -24.14
C LEU A 177 1.90 1.84 -24.06
N GLU A 178 2.44 2.78 -24.84
CA GLU A 178 1.97 4.16 -24.87
C GLU A 178 0.54 4.24 -25.41
N SER A 179 0.26 3.45 -26.46
CA SER A 179 -1.08 3.30 -27.05
C SER A 179 -2.12 2.82 -26.05
N ASP A 180 -1.68 2.10 -25.03
CA ASP A 180 -2.53 1.45 -24.05
C ASP A 180 -2.74 2.35 -22.82
N PHE A 181 -2.09 3.52 -22.77
CA PHE A 181 -2.11 4.45 -21.63
C PHE A 181 -2.50 5.87 -22.08
N SER A 182 -3.79 6.21 -21.94
CA SER A 182 -4.30 7.54 -22.29
C SER A 182 -4.46 8.48 -21.09
N PHE A 183 -4.64 7.95 -19.87
CA PHE A 183 -4.94 8.77 -18.69
C PHE A 183 -3.67 9.40 -18.09
N ARG A 184 -3.28 10.59 -18.58
CA ARG A 184 -2.18 11.37 -18.02
C ARG A 184 -2.71 12.50 -17.15
N TYR A 185 -2.13 12.66 -15.97
CA TYR A 185 -2.49 13.77 -15.09
C TYR A 185 -1.92 15.08 -15.64
N LYS A 186 -2.73 16.13 -15.73
CA LYS A 186 -2.39 17.37 -16.44
C LYS A 186 -1.13 18.05 -15.90
N GLU A 187 -0.94 18.02 -14.60
CA GLU A 187 0.20 18.58 -13.87
C GLU A 187 1.53 17.90 -14.24
N LEU A 188 1.47 16.69 -14.83
CA LEU A 188 2.64 15.96 -15.31
C LEU A 188 2.91 16.18 -16.81
N GLU A 189 1.98 16.75 -17.58
CA GLU A 189 2.15 16.96 -19.02
C GLU A 189 3.35 17.87 -19.34
N ASN A 190 3.59 18.88 -18.51
CA ASN A 190 4.71 19.81 -18.65
C ASN A 190 6.03 19.30 -18.01
N ARG A 191 6.06 18.05 -17.54
CA ARG A 191 7.22 17.43 -16.87
C ARG A 191 7.89 16.39 -17.76
N SER A 192 8.33 16.82 -18.95
CA SER A 192 9.02 15.95 -19.91
C SER A 192 10.32 15.33 -19.36
N ASP A 193 10.89 15.91 -18.30
CA ASP A 193 12.00 15.34 -17.54
C ASP A 193 11.62 14.01 -16.86
N LEU A 194 10.37 13.89 -16.40
CA LEU A 194 9.85 12.73 -15.69
C LEU A 194 9.08 11.77 -16.59
N THR A 195 8.32 12.28 -17.56
CA THR A 195 7.40 11.46 -18.34
C THR A 195 8.13 10.48 -19.26
N ARG A 196 7.49 9.34 -19.48
CA ARG A 196 7.95 8.25 -20.34
C ARG A 196 6.81 7.88 -21.28
N GLN A 197 7.17 7.28 -22.41
CA GLN A 197 6.19 6.77 -23.38
C GLN A 197 5.50 5.52 -22.85
N HIS A 198 6.26 4.62 -22.24
CA HIS A 198 5.79 3.32 -21.77
C HIS A 198 6.04 3.12 -20.27
N ILE A 199 5.25 2.23 -19.66
CA ILE A 199 5.51 1.71 -18.31
C ILE A 199 6.14 0.33 -18.50
N ASN A 200 7.35 0.13 -17.99
CA ASN A 200 8.01 -1.18 -18.00
C ASN A 200 8.73 -1.47 -16.69
N TRP A 201 8.54 -2.68 -16.19
CA TRP A 201 9.16 -3.12 -14.95
C TRP A 201 9.49 -4.59 -15.03
N ARG A 202 10.29 -5.02 -14.06
CA ARG A 202 10.71 -6.40 -13.94
C ARG A 202 10.06 -7.00 -12.71
N TRP A 203 9.38 -8.12 -12.91
CA TRP A 203 8.85 -8.92 -11.83
C TRP A 203 9.98 -9.66 -11.11
N ASN A 204 9.95 -9.64 -9.78
CA ASN A 204 11.05 -10.16 -8.97
C ASN A 204 10.90 -11.64 -8.63
N ASP A 205 9.66 -12.13 -8.51
CA ASP A 205 9.39 -13.54 -8.20
C ASP A 205 9.47 -14.42 -9.45
N GLN A 206 9.47 -15.74 -9.25
CA GLN A 206 9.51 -16.72 -10.34
C GLN A 206 8.12 -17.21 -10.76
N LYS A 207 7.08 -16.73 -10.08
CA LYS A 207 5.69 -17.11 -10.30
C LYS A 207 4.77 -15.92 -10.09
N ILE A 208 3.58 -16.02 -10.66
CA ILE A 208 2.48 -15.07 -10.51
C ILE A 208 1.27 -15.82 -9.96
N SER A 209 0.63 -15.28 -8.94
CA SER A 209 -0.61 -15.81 -8.40
C SER A 209 -1.80 -15.52 -9.32
N ARG A 210 -2.93 -16.19 -9.11
CA ARG A 210 -4.13 -15.93 -9.90
C ARG A 210 -4.67 -14.52 -9.68
N GLY A 211 -4.68 -14.07 -8.44
CA GLY A 211 -5.08 -12.71 -8.07
C GLY A 211 -4.15 -11.65 -8.67
N GLU A 212 -2.84 -11.89 -8.69
CA GLU A 212 -1.87 -11.00 -9.35
C GLU A 212 -2.08 -10.94 -10.86
N LEU A 213 -2.29 -12.09 -11.51
CA LEU A 213 -2.61 -12.14 -12.94
C LEU A 213 -3.87 -11.31 -13.24
N PHE A 214 -4.94 -11.49 -12.46
CA PHE A 214 -6.16 -10.73 -12.61
C PHE A 214 -5.94 -9.24 -12.39
N ALA A 215 -5.20 -8.84 -11.36
CA ALA A 215 -4.91 -7.44 -11.11
C ALA A 215 -4.17 -6.80 -12.31
N LEU A 216 -3.13 -7.47 -12.82
CA LEU A 216 -2.38 -7.00 -14.00
C LEU A 216 -3.27 -6.86 -15.23
N MET A 217 -4.15 -7.84 -15.46
CA MET A 217 -5.05 -7.83 -16.60
C MET A 217 -6.14 -6.76 -16.48
N ILE A 218 -6.74 -6.59 -15.29
CA ILE A 218 -7.68 -5.50 -15.01
C ILE A 218 -7.00 -4.16 -15.29
N ILE A 219 -5.77 -3.94 -14.79
CA ILE A 219 -5.02 -2.71 -15.04
C ILE A 219 -4.86 -2.48 -16.55
N SER A 220 -4.35 -3.48 -17.28
CA SER A 220 -4.11 -3.33 -18.73
C SER A 220 -5.36 -3.02 -19.54
N ASN A 221 -6.52 -3.51 -19.11
CA ASN A 221 -7.81 -3.27 -19.78
C ASN A 221 -8.55 -2.01 -19.31
N THR A 222 -8.06 -1.34 -18.25
CA THR A 222 -8.73 -0.18 -17.63
C THR A 222 -7.93 1.10 -17.70
N VAL A 223 -6.60 1.02 -17.83
CA VAL A 223 -5.69 2.16 -17.66
C VAL A 223 -5.85 3.26 -18.73
N ASN A 224 -6.49 2.94 -19.86
CA ASN A 224 -6.90 3.90 -20.89
C ASN A 224 -8.32 4.49 -20.71
N LYS A 225 -9.10 3.97 -19.76
CA LYS A 225 -10.48 4.40 -19.49
C LYS A 225 -10.60 5.13 -18.16
N ARG A 226 -9.80 4.74 -17.17
CA ARG A 226 -9.97 5.15 -15.77
C ARG A 226 -8.60 5.36 -15.09
N PRO A 227 -8.46 6.32 -14.17
CA PRO A 227 -7.28 6.41 -13.33
C PRO A 227 -7.09 5.13 -12.51
N VAL A 228 -5.90 4.54 -12.54
CA VAL A 228 -5.55 3.38 -11.70
C VAL A 228 -4.77 3.90 -10.49
N VAL A 229 -5.31 3.66 -9.30
CA VAL A 229 -4.72 4.13 -8.03
C VAL A 229 -4.55 2.98 -7.05
N PHE A 230 -3.55 3.09 -6.19
CA PHE A 230 -3.24 2.11 -5.16
C PHE A 230 -3.26 2.78 -3.79
N THR A 231 -3.77 2.09 -2.77
CA THR A 231 -3.39 2.45 -1.40
C THR A 231 -1.96 2.00 -1.15
N LYS A 232 -1.15 2.85 -0.53
CA LYS A 232 0.14 2.40 0.00
C LYS A 232 -0.14 1.38 1.12
N SER A 233 0.41 0.18 0.99
CA SER A 233 0.34 -0.84 2.04
C SER A 233 1.55 -0.70 2.97
N ILE A 234 1.44 -1.27 4.17
CA ILE A 234 2.57 -1.39 5.11
C ILE A 234 3.62 -2.39 4.55
N ASN A 235 3.22 -3.27 3.62
CA ASN A 235 4.10 -4.21 2.94
C ASN A 235 4.20 -3.85 1.43
N ASP A 236 5.41 -3.64 0.91
CA ASP A 236 5.65 -3.23 -0.49
C ASP A 236 5.33 -4.32 -1.53
N GLN A 237 5.13 -5.58 -1.12
CA GLN A 237 4.88 -6.72 -2.03
C GLN A 237 3.57 -6.62 -2.83
N HIS A 238 2.76 -5.58 -2.61
CA HIS A 238 1.39 -5.51 -3.10
C HIS A 238 1.18 -4.52 -4.25
N LEU A 239 2.22 -3.82 -4.71
CA LEU A 239 2.13 -2.82 -5.78
C LEU A 239 2.40 -3.40 -7.18
N LEU A 240 2.44 -4.73 -7.30
CA LEU A 240 2.62 -5.45 -8.58
C LEU A 240 3.92 -5.07 -9.32
N GLY A 241 4.93 -4.55 -8.60
CA GLY A 241 6.18 -4.06 -9.16
C GLY A 241 6.10 -2.68 -9.84
N LEU A 242 4.95 -2.00 -9.74
CA LEU A 242 4.69 -0.70 -10.36
C LEU A 242 5.19 0.49 -9.53
N ASP A 243 5.76 0.26 -8.35
CA ASP A 243 6.12 1.24 -7.31
C ASP A 243 6.83 2.49 -7.86
N ARG A 244 7.70 2.31 -8.85
CA ARG A 244 8.51 3.38 -9.45
C ARG A 244 7.73 4.30 -10.38
N PHE A 245 6.58 3.85 -10.86
CA PHE A 245 5.64 4.57 -11.73
C PHE A 245 4.47 5.15 -10.94
N LEU A 246 4.47 4.97 -9.62
CA LEU A 246 3.42 5.47 -8.76
C LEU A 246 3.74 6.90 -8.28
N VAL A 247 2.83 7.81 -8.55
CA VAL A 247 2.85 9.22 -8.14
C VAL A 247 2.01 9.37 -6.88
N GLN A 248 2.55 9.99 -5.84
CA GLN A 248 1.75 10.29 -4.65
C GLN A 248 0.72 11.37 -4.99
N TYR A 249 -0.54 11.13 -4.61
CA TYR A 249 -1.62 12.11 -4.69
C TYR A 249 -2.51 11.95 -3.45
N GLY A 250 -2.37 12.88 -2.49
CA GLY A 250 -2.94 12.72 -1.15
C GLY A 250 -2.42 11.45 -0.45
N LEU A 251 -3.35 10.56 -0.07
CA LEU A 251 -3.06 9.27 0.58
C LEU A 251 -3.03 8.07 -0.37
N VAL A 252 -3.21 8.28 -1.68
CA VAL A 252 -3.12 7.21 -2.68
C VAL A 252 -1.92 7.40 -3.60
N GLU A 253 -1.63 6.36 -4.35
CA GLU A 253 -0.55 6.26 -5.30
C GLU A 253 -1.12 6.05 -6.71
N LEU A 254 -1.06 7.08 -7.54
CA LEU A 254 -1.58 7.10 -8.90
C LEU A 254 -0.58 6.51 -9.88
N LEU A 255 -1.00 5.53 -10.68
CA LEU A 255 -0.18 4.99 -11.75
C LEU A 255 -0.04 6.02 -12.88
N GLN A 256 1.20 6.38 -13.20
CA GLN A 256 1.54 7.28 -14.30
C GLN A 256 2.83 6.81 -14.99
N PRO A 257 2.99 7.01 -16.31
CA PRO A 257 4.22 6.73 -17.04
C PRO A 257 5.27 7.79 -16.73
N VAL A 258 5.72 7.83 -15.49
CA VAL A 258 6.78 8.71 -15.01
C VAL A 258 7.87 7.88 -14.35
N LEU A 259 9.12 8.32 -14.51
CA LEU A 259 10.24 7.78 -13.78
C LEU A 259 11.05 8.92 -13.19
N PRO A 260 11.25 8.96 -11.86
CA PRO A 260 12.04 10.00 -11.24
C PRO A 260 13.49 9.95 -11.76
N VAL A 261 14.03 11.12 -12.11
CA VAL A 261 15.42 11.25 -12.54
C VAL A 261 16.35 10.95 -11.36
N ARG A 262 17.32 10.05 -11.57
CA ARG A 262 18.40 9.78 -10.62
C ARG A 262 19.61 10.60 -10.99
N PHE A 263 20.09 11.42 -10.06
CA PHE A 263 21.43 11.99 -10.11
C PHE A 263 22.33 11.21 -9.13
N GLU A 264 23.59 10.99 -9.50
CA GLU A 264 24.54 10.31 -8.63
C GLU A 264 24.65 11.03 -7.27
N GLY A 265 24.54 10.26 -6.18
CA GLY A 265 24.61 10.77 -4.81
C GLY A 265 23.33 11.43 -4.28
N GLN A 266 22.21 11.43 -5.03
CA GLN A 266 20.92 11.94 -4.54
C GLN A 266 19.89 10.82 -4.34
N ASP A 267 19.13 10.92 -3.26
CA ASP A 267 17.95 10.09 -3.06
C ASP A 267 16.92 10.34 -4.15
N VAL A 268 16.36 9.25 -4.67
CA VAL A 268 15.25 9.31 -5.63
C VAL A 268 14.06 9.95 -4.95
N GLN A 269 13.68 11.14 -5.40
CA GLN A 269 12.49 11.81 -4.89
C GLN A 269 11.24 11.14 -5.48
N LYS A 270 10.29 10.78 -4.60
CA LYS A 270 8.93 10.38 -5.02
C LYS A 270 8.32 11.53 -5.83
N VAL A 271 7.70 11.21 -6.96
CA VAL A 271 6.92 12.19 -7.72
C VAL A 271 5.62 12.42 -6.95
N VAL A 272 5.25 13.69 -6.77
CA VAL A 272 4.07 14.10 -6.00
C VAL A 272 3.23 15.04 -6.85
N ILE A 273 1.92 14.85 -6.78
CA ILE A 273 0.91 15.85 -7.15
C ILE A 273 0.25 16.26 -5.84
N THR A 274 0.26 17.56 -5.54
CA THR A 274 -0.30 18.10 -4.30
C THR A 274 -1.82 17.97 -4.27
N SER A 275 -2.38 17.70 -3.11
CA SER A 275 -3.82 17.75 -2.89
C SER A 275 -4.15 18.27 -1.49
N ASN A 276 -5.32 18.85 -1.33
CA ASN A 276 -5.77 19.35 -0.02
C ASN A 276 -6.15 18.22 0.96
N VAL A 277 -6.06 16.95 0.55
CA VAL A 277 -6.55 15.82 1.35
C VAL A 277 -5.70 15.62 2.61
N LEU A 278 -4.36 15.75 2.51
CA LEU A 278 -3.50 15.62 3.69
C LEU A 278 -3.79 16.71 4.73
N GLU A 279 -3.91 17.96 4.28
CA GLU A 279 -4.22 19.10 5.15
C GLU A 279 -5.58 18.92 5.84
N GLN A 280 -6.62 18.56 5.09
CA GLN A 280 -7.94 18.28 5.65
C GLN A 280 -7.91 17.12 6.65
N PHE A 281 -7.14 16.07 6.35
CA PHE A 281 -7.00 14.90 7.22
C PHE A 281 -6.30 15.27 8.53
N PHE A 282 -5.17 15.99 8.46
CA PHE A 282 -4.45 16.45 9.65
C PHE A 282 -5.26 17.44 10.47
N SER A 283 -5.95 18.39 9.83
CA SER A 283 -6.85 19.32 10.51
C SER A 283 -7.93 18.57 11.31
N LYS A 284 -8.56 17.56 10.69
CA LYS A 284 -9.57 16.71 11.37
C LYS A 284 -8.98 15.93 12.54
N MET A 285 -7.77 15.37 12.41
CA MET A 285 -7.08 14.71 13.51
C MET A 285 -6.72 15.68 14.65
N ASN A 286 -6.34 16.92 14.31
CA ASN A 286 -5.96 17.93 15.28
C ASN A 286 -7.15 18.52 16.03
N ALA A 287 -8.35 18.47 15.44
CA ALA A 287 -9.59 18.97 16.05
C ALA A 287 -10.18 18.02 17.10
N ASP A 288 -9.88 16.71 17.03
CA ASP A 288 -10.44 15.73 17.95
C ASP A 288 -9.39 14.72 18.43
N ARG A 289 -9.13 14.74 19.74
CA ARG A 289 -8.16 13.85 20.40
C ARG A 289 -8.54 12.37 20.28
N GLN A 290 -9.82 12.03 20.19
CA GLN A 290 -10.26 10.65 19.99
C GLN A 290 -9.80 10.14 18.62
N PHE A 291 -9.94 10.96 17.57
CA PHE A 291 -9.43 10.61 16.25
C PHE A 291 -7.93 10.42 16.27
N LYS A 292 -7.18 11.35 16.86
CA LYS A 292 -5.73 11.23 16.97
C LYS A 292 -5.29 9.94 17.69
N ASN A 293 -5.91 9.61 18.82
CA ASN A 293 -5.53 8.47 19.65
C ASN A 293 -5.88 7.11 19.03
N GLY A 294 -6.91 7.02 18.19
CA GLY A 294 -7.27 5.76 17.56
C GLY A 294 -6.68 5.54 16.17
N ILE A 295 -5.88 6.47 15.63
CA ILE A 295 -5.08 6.18 14.44
C ILE A 295 -4.01 5.13 14.80
N PRO A 296 -3.94 4.00 14.09
CA PRO A 296 -2.89 3.02 14.34
C PRO A 296 -1.51 3.63 14.15
N ARG A 297 -0.61 3.40 15.11
CA ARG A 297 0.76 3.92 15.08
C ARG A 297 1.50 3.63 13.77
N ASN A 298 1.32 2.42 13.23
CA ASN A 298 1.94 2.02 11.97
C ASN A 298 1.38 2.77 10.76
N PHE A 299 0.10 3.15 10.78
CA PHE A 299 -0.49 4.00 9.74
C PHE A 299 0.13 5.40 9.78
N GLY A 300 0.25 6.00 10.97
CA GLY A 300 0.94 7.28 11.13
C GLY A 300 2.40 7.24 10.68
N ASN A 301 3.11 6.16 11.02
CA ASN A 301 4.54 6.02 10.70
C ASN A 301 4.83 5.68 9.25
N SER A 302 4.05 4.79 8.63
CA SER A 302 4.38 4.20 7.32
C SER A 302 3.64 4.88 6.16
N ILE A 303 2.53 5.55 6.46
CA ILE A 303 1.64 6.18 5.46
C ILE A 303 1.66 7.70 5.63
N LEU A 304 1.18 8.21 6.77
CA LEU A 304 0.97 9.65 6.95
C LEU A 304 2.27 10.46 6.96
N ARG A 305 3.27 10.05 7.76
CA ARG A 305 4.53 10.82 7.86
C ARG A 305 5.35 10.79 6.55
N PRO A 306 5.46 9.66 5.82
CA PRO A 306 6.06 9.67 4.50
C PRO A 306 5.29 10.52 3.49
N ALA A 307 3.95 10.47 3.48
CA ALA A 307 3.13 11.29 2.59
C ALA A 307 3.36 12.79 2.87
N LEU A 308 3.33 13.18 4.15
CA LEU A 308 3.67 14.52 4.63
C LEU A 308 5.04 14.97 4.12
N LEU A 309 6.08 14.16 4.35
CA LEU A 309 7.45 14.49 3.98
C LEU A 309 7.61 14.69 2.47
N ASN A 310 7.02 13.81 1.67
CA ASN A 310 7.11 13.88 0.21
C ASN A 310 6.43 15.14 -0.33
N GLU A 311 5.23 15.45 0.16
CA GLU A 311 4.48 16.61 -0.30
C GLU A 311 5.12 17.93 0.14
N ALA A 312 5.59 18.02 1.39
CA ALA A 312 6.35 19.17 1.86
C ALA A 312 7.66 19.39 1.08
N LYS A 313 8.39 18.32 0.74
CA LYS A 313 9.57 18.39 -0.15
C LYS A 313 9.21 18.94 -1.52
N TYR A 314 8.09 18.52 -2.08
CA TYR A 314 7.61 18.97 -3.38
C TYR A 314 7.21 20.46 -3.35
N LEU A 315 6.44 20.89 -2.36
CA LEU A 315 6.05 22.31 -2.16
C LEU A 315 7.29 23.21 -2.04
N LEU A 316 8.27 22.84 -1.22
CA LEU A 316 9.53 23.57 -1.11
C LEU A 316 10.35 23.59 -2.41
N LYS A 317 10.31 22.52 -3.19
CA LYS A 317 11.01 22.45 -4.48
C LYS A 317 10.36 23.36 -5.53
N THR A 318 9.05 23.52 -5.47
CA THR A 318 8.27 24.38 -6.38
C THR A 318 8.17 25.83 -5.91
N GLY A 319 8.73 26.15 -4.73
CA GLY A 319 8.81 27.51 -4.19
C GLY A 319 7.65 27.91 -3.29
N ASP A 320 6.71 27.00 -3.03
CA ASP A 320 5.58 27.24 -2.13
C ASP A 320 5.94 26.93 -0.66
N SER A 321 6.78 27.78 -0.09
CA SER A 321 7.23 27.66 1.29
C SER A 321 6.12 27.86 2.33
N ILE A 322 5.08 28.64 2.00
CA ILE A 322 3.97 28.92 2.92
C ILE A 322 3.14 27.65 3.12
N SER A 323 2.68 27.03 2.03
CA SER A 323 1.93 25.78 2.10
C SER A 323 2.78 24.66 2.69
N ALA A 324 4.09 24.61 2.39
CA ALA A 324 4.99 23.64 2.98
C ALA A 324 5.06 23.80 4.51
N SER A 325 5.24 25.04 5.02
CA SER A 325 5.29 25.28 6.46
C SER A 325 3.99 24.90 7.15
N HIS A 326 2.85 25.28 6.57
CA HIS A 326 1.53 24.95 7.13
C HIS A 326 1.30 23.44 7.21
N LEU A 327 1.57 22.73 6.10
CA LEU A 327 1.43 21.28 6.02
C LEU A 327 2.34 20.56 7.03
N ILE A 328 3.60 20.99 7.18
CA ILE A 328 4.53 20.39 8.15
C ILE A 328 4.03 20.62 9.58
N ASP A 329 3.61 21.84 9.92
CA ASP A 329 3.14 22.17 11.27
C ASP A 329 1.89 21.36 11.65
N ASP A 330 0.89 21.32 10.77
CA ASP A 330 -0.34 20.56 10.99
C ASP A 330 -0.07 19.05 11.03
N GLY A 331 0.76 18.56 10.12
CA GLY A 331 1.15 17.16 10.05
C GLY A 331 1.91 16.71 11.30
N MET A 332 2.88 17.48 11.77
CA MET A 332 3.66 17.14 12.98
C MET A 332 2.84 17.25 14.27
N LYS A 333 1.81 18.10 14.30
CA LYS A 333 0.82 18.12 15.38
C LYS A 333 -0.09 16.88 15.33
N ALA A 334 -0.47 16.42 14.14
CA ALA A 334 -1.34 15.27 13.96
C ALA A 334 -0.63 13.94 14.24
N VAL A 335 0.58 13.76 13.69
CA VAL A 335 1.43 12.57 13.88
C VAL A 335 2.65 12.85 14.76
N ASP A 336 2.38 13.32 15.98
CA ASP A 336 3.41 13.73 16.94
C ASP A 336 4.37 12.62 17.36
N LEU A 337 5.47 13.03 17.99
CA LEU A 337 6.52 12.11 18.44
C LEU A 337 6.11 11.24 19.64
N GLU A 338 5.13 11.67 20.43
CA GLU A 338 4.71 10.96 21.64
C GLU A 338 3.87 9.73 21.30
N ALA A 339 2.82 9.92 20.50
CA ALA A 339 1.89 8.87 20.11
C ALA A 339 2.48 7.97 19.01
N PHE A 340 3.21 8.55 18.05
CA PHE A 340 3.69 7.80 16.88
C PHE A 340 5.17 7.39 16.98
N GLY A 341 5.92 8.01 17.88
CA GLY A 341 7.35 7.78 18.04
C GLY A 341 8.19 8.45 16.96
N ILE A 342 9.49 8.17 17.05
CA ILE A 342 10.52 8.84 16.24
C ILE A 342 10.98 7.89 15.12
N THR A 343 10.73 8.29 13.89
CA THR A 343 11.06 7.57 12.65
C THR A 343 12.15 8.31 11.86
N ASN A 344 12.66 7.72 10.78
CA ASN A 344 13.71 8.35 9.96
C ASN A 344 13.24 9.65 9.31
N GLU A 345 11.96 9.73 8.98
CA GLU A 345 11.33 10.91 8.40
C GLU A 345 11.41 12.12 9.34
N VAL A 346 11.46 11.92 10.67
CA VAL A 346 11.55 13.03 11.65
C VAL A 346 12.78 13.90 11.41
N TYR A 347 13.94 13.28 11.14
CA TYR A 347 15.14 14.04 10.82
C TYR A 347 14.99 14.82 9.52
N SER A 348 14.45 14.19 8.48
CA SER A 348 14.20 14.83 7.18
C SER A 348 13.22 16.00 7.30
N ILE A 349 12.19 15.89 8.13
CA ILE A 349 11.26 16.99 8.43
C ILE A 349 11.99 18.13 9.13
N GLY A 350 12.88 17.82 10.08
CA GLY A 350 13.77 18.83 10.68
C GLY A 350 14.59 19.59 9.63
N GLU A 351 15.11 18.89 8.60
CA GLU A 351 15.83 19.57 7.50
C GLU A 351 14.92 20.48 6.68
N LEU A 352 13.64 20.15 6.53
CA LEU A 352 12.69 21.04 5.86
C LEU A 352 12.42 22.30 6.68
N TYR A 353 12.26 22.18 8.01
CA TYR A 353 12.15 23.35 8.88
C TYR A 353 13.38 24.26 8.81
N LEU A 354 14.58 23.67 8.74
CA LEU A 354 15.79 24.48 8.58
C LEU A 354 15.79 25.26 7.26
N ARG A 355 15.34 24.64 6.16
CA ARG A 355 15.18 25.32 4.86
C ARG A 355 14.11 26.42 4.90
N LEU A 356 13.13 26.31 5.78
CA LEU A 356 12.09 27.31 6.04
C LEU A 356 12.55 28.43 6.99
N GLY A 357 13.75 28.32 7.59
CA GLY A 357 14.23 29.28 8.61
C GLY A 357 13.71 29.02 10.02
N GLU A 358 12.99 27.92 10.24
CA GLU A 358 12.40 27.53 11.53
C GLU A 358 13.42 26.76 12.38
N VAL A 359 14.50 27.45 12.76
CA VAL A 359 15.70 26.85 13.37
C VAL A 359 15.39 26.05 14.65
N ASN A 360 14.56 26.61 15.54
CA ASN A 360 14.23 25.96 16.81
C ASN A 360 13.43 24.66 16.62
N LYS A 361 12.48 24.64 15.66
CA LYS A 361 11.71 23.43 15.34
C LYS A 361 12.59 22.38 14.69
N ALA A 362 13.46 22.80 13.77
CA ALA A 362 14.43 21.93 13.11
C ALA A 362 15.35 21.25 14.13
N GLU A 363 15.94 22.04 15.02
CA GLU A 363 16.84 21.59 16.08
C GLU A 363 16.15 20.57 16.99
N PHE A 364 14.94 20.89 17.49
CA PHE A 364 14.17 19.97 18.34
C PHE A 364 13.96 18.59 17.69
N LEU A 365 13.55 18.54 16.42
CA LEU A 365 13.30 17.27 15.72
C LEU A 365 14.59 16.50 15.42
N MET A 366 15.63 17.19 14.97
CA MET A 366 16.93 16.56 14.69
C MET A 366 17.55 15.98 15.97
N ASP A 367 17.46 16.71 17.08
CA ASP A 367 17.96 16.28 18.38
C ASP A 367 17.17 15.10 18.92
N ALA A 368 15.84 15.12 18.81
CA ALA A 368 14.98 14.01 19.20
C ALA A 368 15.34 12.75 18.39
N TYR A 369 15.52 12.88 17.08
CA TYR A 369 15.96 11.78 16.21
C TYR A 369 17.31 11.22 16.63
N LEU A 370 18.34 12.06 16.71
CA LEU A 370 19.69 11.63 17.07
C LEU A 370 19.72 11.00 18.47
N THR A 371 19.01 11.58 19.44
CA THR A 371 18.88 11.00 20.78
C THR A 371 18.26 9.61 20.75
N ASN A 372 17.17 9.43 19.99
CA ASN A 372 16.48 8.15 19.86
C ASN A 372 17.37 7.08 19.21
N VAL A 373 18.10 7.43 18.14
CA VAL A 373 19.01 6.48 17.47
C VAL A 373 20.18 6.12 18.37
N ILE A 374 20.79 7.09 19.07
CA ILE A 374 21.86 6.83 20.04
C ILE A 374 21.36 5.90 21.15
N ALA A 375 20.20 6.17 21.75
CA ALA A 375 19.63 5.34 22.80
C ALA A 375 19.34 3.90 22.32
N SER A 376 18.83 3.75 21.08
CA SER A 376 18.61 2.45 20.45
C SER A 376 19.91 1.67 20.27
N LEU A 377 20.98 2.33 19.78
CA LEU A 377 22.30 1.73 19.65
C LEU A 377 22.88 1.33 21.01
N GLU A 378 22.80 2.21 22.02
CA GLU A 378 23.27 1.91 23.38
C GLU A 378 22.56 0.70 23.98
N LYS A 379 21.23 0.58 23.80
CA LYS A 379 20.48 -0.60 24.23
C LYS A 379 20.95 -1.87 23.53
N SER A 380 21.21 -1.81 22.22
CA SER A 380 21.71 -2.95 21.44
C SER A 380 23.08 -3.45 21.90
N PHE A 381 23.94 -2.53 22.39
CA PHE A 381 25.27 -2.85 22.91
C PHE A 381 25.23 -3.52 24.30
N VAL A 382 24.16 -3.32 25.07
CA VAL A 382 24.01 -3.90 26.42
C VAL A 382 23.25 -5.23 26.39
N SER A 383 22.30 -5.41 25.47
CA SER A 383 21.38 -6.56 25.48
C SER A 383 21.96 -7.87 24.93
N THR A 384 23.21 -7.89 24.46
CA THR A 384 23.86 -9.09 23.92
C THR A 384 25.03 -9.49 24.80
N LYS A 385 24.84 -10.48 25.68
CA LYS A 385 25.96 -11.14 26.39
C LYS A 385 26.93 -11.84 25.44
N VAL A 386 26.46 -12.17 24.23
CA VAL A 386 27.26 -12.63 23.09
C VAL A 386 26.76 -11.88 21.85
N ALA A 387 27.61 -11.10 21.21
CA ALA A 387 27.26 -10.29 20.05
C ALA A 387 27.31 -11.13 18.77
N GLN A 388 26.15 -11.53 18.22
CA GLN A 388 26.11 -12.18 16.91
C GLN A 388 26.74 -11.28 15.83
N ARG A 389 27.65 -11.81 15.01
CA ARG A 389 28.38 -11.05 13.97
C ARG A 389 27.48 -10.23 13.04
N LYS A 390 26.27 -10.74 12.74
CA LYS A 390 25.25 -10.03 11.94
C LYS A 390 24.74 -8.76 12.65
N ALA A 391 24.48 -8.83 13.96
CA ALA A 391 24.07 -7.68 14.77
C ALA A 391 25.20 -6.64 14.88
N VAL A 392 26.45 -7.09 15.06
CA VAL A 392 27.64 -6.23 15.07
C VAL A 392 27.77 -5.44 13.77
N ASN A 393 27.63 -6.12 12.63
CA ASN A 393 27.72 -5.47 11.33
C ASN A 393 26.57 -4.48 11.07
N ALA A 394 25.34 -4.80 11.50
CA ALA A 394 24.20 -3.90 11.39
C ALA A 394 24.38 -2.63 12.24
N SER A 395 24.75 -2.77 13.51
CA SER A 395 24.99 -1.63 14.40
C SER A 395 26.20 -0.78 13.96
N ALA A 396 27.24 -1.40 13.38
CA ALA A 396 28.37 -0.66 12.82
C ALA A 396 27.97 0.21 11.62
N ARG A 397 27.09 -0.29 10.73
CA ARG A 397 26.53 0.50 9.63
C ARG A 397 25.69 1.65 10.14
N GLN A 398 24.79 1.37 11.08
CA GLN A 398 23.93 2.39 11.68
C GLN A 398 24.75 3.47 12.41
N LEU A 399 25.81 3.09 13.12
CA LEU A 399 26.74 4.05 13.74
C LEU A 399 27.45 4.92 12.71
N LYS A 400 27.86 4.35 11.57
CA LYS A 400 28.47 5.13 10.48
C LYS A 400 27.49 6.19 9.98
N THR A 401 26.24 5.79 9.70
CA THR A 401 25.17 6.72 9.27
C THR A 401 24.92 7.81 10.32
N VAL A 402 24.79 7.45 11.60
CA VAL A 402 24.61 8.43 12.68
C VAL A 402 25.79 9.39 12.76
N ARG A 403 27.03 8.90 12.57
CA ARG A 403 28.22 9.76 12.55
C ARG A 403 28.15 10.78 11.42
N GLU A 404 27.77 10.34 10.22
CA GLU A 404 27.63 11.21 9.04
C GLU A 404 26.54 12.26 9.27
N ILE A 405 25.40 11.85 9.83
CA ILE A 405 24.29 12.75 10.19
C ILE A 405 24.75 13.77 11.26
N ILE A 406 25.44 13.33 12.31
CA ILE A 406 25.98 14.22 13.34
C ILE A 406 26.99 15.19 12.74
N GLN A 407 27.88 14.74 11.87
CA GLN A 407 28.85 15.62 11.20
C GLN A 407 28.16 16.67 10.33
N ALA A 408 27.14 16.27 9.55
CA ALA A 408 26.33 17.19 8.76
C ALA A 408 25.53 18.16 9.66
N HIS A 409 25.03 17.69 10.79
CA HIS A 409 24.32 18.50 11.77
C HIS A 409 25.25 19.52 12.45
N LEU A 410 26.47 19.12 12.82
CA LEU A 410 27.47 20.03 13.40
C LEU A 410 27.94 21.12 12.43
N ALA A 411 27.98 20.82 11.13
CA ALA A 411 28.22 21.84 10.12
C ALA A 411 27.09 22.88 10.05
N LYS A 412 25.86 22.51 10.41
CA LYS A 412 24.68 23.38 10.44
C LYS A 412 24.53 24.12 11.78
N TYR A 413 24.96 23.51 12.89
CA TYR A 413 24.82 24.01 14.27
C TYR A 413 26.16 23.96 15.03
N PRO A 414 27.14 24.84 14.68
CA PRO A 414 28.48 24.81 15.27
C PRO A 414 28.49 25.02 16.79
N GLU A 415 27.53 25.77 17.33
CA GLU A 415 27.36 26.04 18.75
C GLU A 415 27.04 24.78 19.57
N ARG A 416 26.53 23.72 18.94
CA ARG A 416 26.29 22.42 19.57
C ARG A 416 27.42 21.41 19.34
N SER A 417 28.56 21.86 18.80
CA SER A 417 29.76 21.03 18.56
C SER A 417 30.13 20.20 19.79
N ASP A 418 30.23 20.83 20.95
CA ASP A 418 30.64 20.15 22.18
C ASP A 418 29.61 19.09 22.63
N TYR A 419 28.32 19.40 22.55
CA TYR A 419 27.25 18.49 22.95
C TYR A 419 27.26 17.19 22.13
N TRP A 420 27.25 17.32 20.81
CA TRP A 420 27.20 16.16 19.92
C TRP A 420 28.54 15.43 19.82
N SER A 421 29.66 16.14 19.86
CA SER A 421 30.99 15.53 19.91
C SER A 421 31.16 14.65 21.15
N ASN A 422 30.70 15.14 22.31
CA ASN A 422 30.73 14.37 23.56
C ASN A 422 29.85 13.11 23.49
N ARG A 423 28.62 13.22 22.95
CA ARG A 423 27.74 12.06 22.78
C ARG A 423 28.31 11.04 21.79
N LEU A 424 28.87 11.51 20.68
CA LEU A 424 29.53 10.64 19.71
C LEU A 424 30.74 9.93 20.31
N ALA A 425 31.54 10.61 21.14
CA ALA A 425 32.66 10.02 21.85
C ALA A 425 32.20 8.92 22.83
N LYS A 426 31.15 9.17 23.62
CA LYS A 426 30.55 8.17 24.53
C LYS A 426 30.04 6.95 23.77
N LEU A 427 29.36 7.15 22.64
CA LEU A 427 28.84 6.07 21.81
C LEU A 427 29.97 5.22 21.20
N LYS A 428 31.06 5.86 20.74
CA LYS A 428 32.27 5.15 20.25
C LYS A 428 32.92 4.32 21.35
N ALA A 429 33.02 4.85 22.57
CA ALA A 429 33.57 4.13 23.72
C ALA A 429 32.75 2.88 24.05
N LYS A 430 31.41 3.02 24.16
CA LYS A 430 30.50 1.89 24.41
C LYS A 430 30.59 0.80 23.33
N ARG A 431 30.69 1.19 22.05
CA ARG A 431 30.90 0.22 20.97
C ARG A 431 32.23 -0.53 21.12
N LYS A 432 33.31 0.17 21.47
CA LYS A 432 34.64 -0.44 21.64
C LYS A 432 34.60 -1.52 22.72
N GLU A 433 34.01 -1.20 23.87
CA GLU A 433 33.78 -2.16 24.97
C GLU A 433 32.95 -3.36 24.51
N TRP A 434 31.83 -3.12 23.82
CA TRP A 434 30.99 -4.19 23.30
C TRP A 434 31.71 -5.11 22.30
N SER A 435 32.53 -4.54 21.40
CA SER A 435 33.30 -5.31 20.42
C SER A 435 34.41 -6.18 21.00
N GLN A 436 34.78 -5.96 22.27
CA GLN A 436 35.74 -6.80 22.99
C GLN A 436 35.08 -8.09 23.52
N ASN A 437 33.75 -8.17 23.53
CA ASN A 437 32.95 -9.31 23.99
C ASN A 437 32.34 -10.12 22.80
N ILE A 438 33.03 -10.18 21.67
CA ILE A 438 32.59 -10.95 20.49
C ILE A 438 33.00 -12.42 20.68
N ASP A 439 32.06 -13.36 20.56
CA ASP A 439 32.39 -14.78 20.44
C ASP A 439 33.26 -14.99 19.20
N LEU A 440 34.40 -15.65 19.38
CA LEU A 440 35.35 -15.95 18.30
C LEU A 440 34.97 -17.18 17.47
N ASP A 441 33.82 -17.80 17.74
CA ASP A 441 33.30 -18.98 17.05
C ASP A 441 32.23 -18.66 15.99
#